data_AF-A0A2S9I3C3-F1
#
_entry.id   AF-A0A2S9I3C3-F1
#
_cell.length_a   1.000
_cell.length_b   1.000
_cell.length_c   1.000
_cell.angle_alpha   90.00
_cell.angle_beta   90.00
_cell.angle_gamma   90.00
#
_symmetry.space_group_name_H-M   'P 1'
#
loop_
_entity.id
_entity.type
_entity.pdbx_description
1 polymer ?
#
loop_
_entity_poly.entity_id
_entity_poly.type
_entity_poly.pdbx_seq_one_letter_code
_entity_poly.pdbx_strand_id
1 'polypeptide(L)'
;INSGTTALFDMSAGGDFGGGKNISAGAQIKSLTYEDSVASFAKAHTYLNGGMVFARVSGDTFNLPENAAPQPGDRHWLVSMWLKIANYGAGTANSSNNQVFSFSTSNVNLLAGSMFGLAPITVESASPSAITIYARGRQYVITAALAKLFDGQLHQLAVECLVSDDGTQQRVIVYLDQLNVFDSGWT
;
A
#
# COMPACT_ATOMS: atom_id res chain seq x y z
N ILE A 1 -0.56 18.01 -9.73
CA ILE A 1 0.32 17.29 -8.77
C ILE A 1 1.10 18.33 -7.98
N ASN A 2 1.15 18.24 -6.65
CA ASN A 2 1.88 19.21 -5.82
C ASN A 2 3.39 18.88 -5.81
N SER A 3 4.23 19.83 -5.40
CA SER A 3 5.69 19.66 -5.38
C SER A 3 6.19 18.61 -4.39
N GLY A 4 5.37 18.19 -3.42
CA GLY A 4 5.72 17.14 -2.45
C GLY A 4 5.35 15.73 -2.92
N THR A 5 4.72 15.56 -4.09
CA THR A 5 4.36 14.24 -4.62
C THR A 5 5.57 13.60 -5.29
N THR A 6 6.17 12.62 -4.63
CA THR A 6 7.39 11.94 -5.13
C THR A 6 7.05 10.84 -6.14
N ALA A 7 5.90 10.18 -5.99
CA ALA A 7 5.43 9.16 -6.92
C ALA A 7 3.90 9.16 -7.05
N LEU A 8 3.43 9.06 -8.29
CA LEU A 8 2.03 8.83 -8.67
C LEU A 8 1.99 7.80 -9.79
N PHE A 9 1.23 6.72 -9.61
CA PHE A 9 1.02 5.69 -10.62
C PHE A 9 -0.47 5.52 -10.86
N ASP A 10 -0.89 5.63 -12.11
CA ASP A 10 -2.27 5.43 -12.52
C ASP A 10 -2.38 4.19 -13.40
N MET A 11 -3.06 3.18 -12.88
CA MET A 11 -3.30 1.91 -13.57
C MET A 11 -4.36 2.03 -14.66
N SER A 12 -5.18 3.09 -14.66
CA SER A 12 -6.20 3.37 -15.66
C SER A 12 -5.71 4.28 -16.80
N ALA A 13 -4.54 4.91 -16.68
CA ALA A 13 -4.06 5.94 -17.60
C ALA A 13 -3.63 5.46 -19.00
N GLY A 14 -4.26 4.39 -19.51
CA GLY A 14 -4.25 4.03 -20.93
C GLY A 14 -2.87 3.70 -21.50
N GLY A 15 -2.73 3.94 -22.80
CA GLY A 15 -1.49 3.71 -23.56
C GLY A 15 -0.37 4.69 -23.23
N ASP A 16 -0.69 5.84 -22.64
CA ASP A 16 0.25 6.96 -22.45
C ASP A 16 1.25 6.71 -21.31
N PHE A 17 0.80 6.04 -20.26
CA PHE A 17 1.63 5.72 -19.08
C PHE A 17 1.70 4.21 -18.79
N GLY A 18 1.20 3.41 -19.73
CA GLY A 18 1.34 1.97 -19.73
C GLY A 18 0.33 1.22 -18.87
N GLY A 19 -0.47 1.86 -18.03
CA GLY A 19 -1.38 1.19 -17.09
C GLY A 19 -2.66 0.60 -17.69
N GLY A 20 -3.32 1.22 -18.68
CA GLY A 20 -4.69 0.84 -19.07
C GLY A 20 -4.83 -0.39 -20.01
N LYS A 21 -3.97 -1.40 -19.86
CA LYS A 21 -3.90 -2.58 -20.75
C LYS A 21 -3.25 -3.78 -20.06
N ASN A 22 -3.35 -4.97 -20.63
CA ASN A 22 -2.59 -6.12 -20.11
C ASN A 22 -1.08 -5.84 -20.15
N ILE A 23 -0.39 -6.27 -19.09
CA ILE A 23 1.01 -5.96 -18.84
C ILE A 23 1.85 -7.24 -18.80
N SER A 24 2.97 -7.25 -19.51
CA SER A 24 3.95 -8.34 -19.46
C SER A 24 4.80 -8.26 -18.19
N ALA A 25 5.34 -9.41 -17.75
CA ALA A 25 6.31 -9.43 -16.66
C ALA A 25 7.53 -8.54 -16.99
N GLY A 26 8.02 -7.80 -16.01
CA GLY A 26 9.14 -6.86 -16.14
C GLY A 26 8.80 -5.55 -16.85
N ALA A 27 7.56 -5.36 -17.30
CA ALA A 27 7.17 -4.10 -17.92
C ALA A 27 7.28 -2.94 -16.92
N GLN A 28 7.77 -1.82 -17.44
CA GLN A 28 8.00 -0.59 -16.70
C GLN A 28 6.76 0.30 -16.77
N ILE A 29 6.33 0.80 -15.61
CA ILE A 29 5.28 1.82 -15.48
C ILE A 29 5.93 3.09 -15.00
N LYS A 30 5.78 4.17 -15.78
CA LYS A 30 6.33 5.47 -15.40
C LYS A 30 5.40 6.15 -14.41
N SER A 31 6.01 6.84 -13.47
CA SER A 31 5.28 7.75 -12.60
C SER A 31 4.78 8.94 -13.40
N LEU A 32 3.62 9.48 -13.01
CA LEU A 32 3.06 10.72 -13.56
C LEU A 32 3.68 11.97 -12.94
N THR A 33 4.68 11.82 -12.06
CA THR A 33 5.42 12.93 -11.45
C THR A 33 6.53 13.43 -12.37
N TYR A 34 7.14 14.57 -12.03
CA TYR A 34 8.18 15.20 -12.83
C TYR A 34 9.53 14.44 -12.84
N GLU A 35 9.74 13.49 -11.92
CA GLU A 35 11.00 12.74 -11.79
C GLU A 35 11.11 11.51 -12.71
N ASP A 36 10.08 11.18 -13.50
CA ASP A 36 10.07 10.02 -14.41
C ASP A 36 10.39 8.67 -13.73
N SER A 37 10.16 8.56 -12.41
CA SER A 37 10.43 7.34 -11.62
C SER A 37 9.73 6.12 -12.21
N VAL A 38 10.39 4.97 -12.19
CA VAL A 38 9.90 3.76 -12.86
C VAL A 38 9.58 2.68 -11.84
N ALA A 39 8.33 2.23 -11.85
CA ALA A 39 7.89 1.01 -11.18
C ALA A 39 7.87 -0.16 -12.18
N SER A 40 7.77 -1.38 -11.66
CA SER A 40 7.71 -2.58 -12.52
C SER A 40 6.80 -3.66 -11.96
N PHE A 41 6.20 -4.46 -12.84
CA PHE A 41 5.49 -5.67 -12.42
C PHE A 41 6.42 -6.88 -12.43
N ALA A 42 6.48 -7.62 -11.34
CA ALA A 42 7.29 -8.84 -11.26
C ALA A 42 6.75 -9.96 -12.17
N LYS A 43 5.44 -9.94 -12.47
CA LYS A 43 4.74 -10.93 -13.28
C LYS A 43 3.76 -10.27 -14.24
N ALA A 44 3.25 -11.04 -15.20
CA ALA A 44 2.25 -10.55 -16.13
C ALA A 44 0.92 -10.29 -15.41
N HIS A 45 0.25 -9.18 -15.74
CA HIS A 45 -1.00 -8.74 -15.13
C HIS A 45 -2.09 -8.50 -16.18
N THR A 46 -3.32 -8.81 -15.79
CA THR A 46 -4.52 -8.50 -16.57
C THR A 46 -5.07 -7.16 -16.12
N TYR A 47 -5.34 -6.28 -17.08
CA TYR A 47 -6.11 -5.07 -16.82
C TYR A 47 -7.60 -5.39 -16.86
N LEU A 48 -8.31 -5.04 -15.80
CA LEU A 48 -9.74 -5.30 -15.67
C LEU A 48 -10.40 -4.25 -14.80
N ASN A 49 -11.54 -3.71 -15.23
CA ASN A 49 -12.36 -2.77 -14.47
C ASN A 49 -11.61 -1.53 -13.94
N GLY A 50 -10.70 -0.96 -14.74
CA GLY A 50 -9.97 0.26 -14.34
C GLY A 50 -8.73 0.02 -13.46
N GLY A 51 -8.25 -1.22 -13.32
CA GLY A 51 -7.07 -1.51 -12.52
C GLY A 51 -6.37 -2.80 -12.87
N MET A 52 -5.29 -3.07 -12.15
CA MET A 52 -4.50 -4.31 -12.27
C MET A 52 -4.99 -5.37 -11.30
N VAL A 53 -5.15 -6.59 -11.81
CA VAL A 53 -5.56 -7.75 -11.01
C VAL A 53 -4.34 -8.50 -10.52
N PHE A 54 -4.16 -8.56 -9.20
CA PHE A 54 -3.19 -9.45 -8.55
C PHE A 54 -3.82 -10.82 -8.33
N ALA A 55 -3.29 -11.85 -9.00
CA ALA A 55 -3.93 -13.17 -9.10
C ALA A 55 -3.61 -14.09 -7.91
N ARG A 56 -3.14 -13.52 -6.78
CA ARG A 56 -2.79 -14.24 -5.54
C ARG A 56 -1.69 -15.28 -5.72
N VAL A 57 -0.77 -15.01 -6.65
CA VAL A 57 0.38 -15.87 -6.91
C VAL A 57 1.57 -15.36 -6.08
N SER A 58 2.37 -16.27 -5.51
CA SER A 58 3.58 -15.88 -4.78
C SER A 58 4.50 -15.01 -5.63
N GLY A 59 5.01 -13.91 -5.09
CA GLY A 59 5.88 -12.96 -5.79
C GLY A 59 5.19 -12.14 -6.89
N ASP A 60 3.86 -12.09 -6.88
CA ASP A 60 3.06 -11.23 -7.77
C ASP A 60 2.99 -9.82 -7.19
N THR A 61 3.96 -8.97 -7.56
CA THR A 61 4.12 -7.63 -6.98
C THR A 61 4.19 -6.55 -8.05
N PHE A 62 3.74 -5.35 -7.67
CA PHE A 62 4.08 -4.10 -8.31
C PHE A 62 5.19 -3.44 -7.50
N ASN A 63 6.41 -3.48 -8.01
CA ASN A 63 7.59 -2.97 -7.34
C ASN A 63 7.69 -1.46 -7.60
N LEU A 64 7.40 -0.69 -6.55
CA LEU A 64 7.53 0.76 -6.56
C LEU A 64 9.02 1.17 -6.51
N PRO A 65 9.40 2.31 -7.12
CA PRO A 65 10.76 2.84 -7.00
C PRO A 65 11.04 3.32 -5.58
N GLU A 66 12.32 3.40 -5.22
CA GLU A 66 12.76 3.79 -3.87
C GLU A 66 12.21 5.16 -3.44
N ASN A 67 12.16 6.14 -4.34
CA ASN A 67 11.65 7.48 -4.05
C ASN A 67 10.12 7.55 -3.84
N ALA A 68 9.38 6.47 -4.12
CA ALA A 68 7.97 6.37 -3.74
C ALA A 68 7.79 6.06 -2.25
N ALA A 69 8.82 5.51 -1.59
CA ALA A 69 8.78 5.23 -0.16
C ALA A 69 9.02 6.50 0.65
N PRO A 70 8.28 6.71 1.77
CA PRO A 70 8.72 7.65 2.80
C PRO A 70 10.17 7.35 3.21
N GLN A 71 10.95 8.37 3.47
CA GLN A 71 12.36 8.27 3.84
C GLN A 71 12.56 8.47 5.35
N PRO A 72 13.62 7.90 5.97
CA PRO A 72 13.84 8.03 7.42
C PRO A 72 13.90 9.47 7.96
N GLY A 73 14.27 10.43 7.11
CA GLY A 73 14.32 11.85 7.43
C GLY A 73 12.96 12.58 7.33
N ASP A 74 11.96 11.96 6.72
CA ASP A 74 10.65 12.59 6.51
C ASP A 74 9.92 12.71 7.84
N ARG A 75 9.49 13.94 8.14
CA ARG A 75 8.72 14.25 9.36
C ARG A 75 7.22 14.28 9.13
N HIS A 76 6.80 14.40 7.88
CA HIS A 76 5.40 14.46 7.51
C HIS A 76 5.25 13.84 6.12
N TRP A 77 4.50 12.76 6.03
CA TRP A 77 4.22 12.10 4.75
C TRP A 77 2.80 11.52 4.73
N LEU A 78 2.29 11.37 3.53
CA LEU A 78 0.99 10.77 3.23
C LEU A 78 1.16 9.78 2.08
N VAL A 79 0.67 8.56 2.25
CA VAL A 79 0.53 7.60 1.15
C VAL A 79 -0.95 7.31 0.95
N SER A 80 -1.44 7.44 -0.29
CA SER A 80 -2.82 7.10 -0.64
C SER A 80 -2.87 6.14 -1.82
N MET A 81 -3.85 5.23 -1.80
CA MET A 81 -4.05 4.21 -2.80
C MET A 81 -5.53 3.85 -2.90
N TRP A 82 -5.95 3.46 -4.11
CA TRP A 82 -7.27 2.90 -4.37
C TRP A 82 -7.14 1.39 -4.52
N LEU A 83 -7.90 0.65 -3.73
CA LEU A 83 -7.81 -0.81 -3.64
C LEU A 83 -9.18 -1.44 -3.71
N LYS A 84 -9.28 -2.58 -4.39
CA LYS A 84 -10.44 -3.46 -4.38
C LYS A 84 -10.01 -4.85 -3.91
N ILE A 85 -10.16 -5.12 -2.62
CA ILE A 85 -9.72 -6.39 -2.03
C ILE A 85 -10.91 -7.34 -1.90
N ALA A 86 -11.08 -8.20 -2.92
CA ALA A 86 -12.13 -9.21 -2.93
C ALA A 86 -11.75 -10.48 -2.15
N ASN A 87 -12.75 -11.26 -1.73
CA ASN A 87 -12.62 -12.50 -0.95
C ASN A 87 -11.60 -12.36 0.21
N TYR A 88 -11.71 -11.26 0.96
CA TYR A 88 -10.94 -11.00 2.18
C TYR A 88 -9.41 -10.97 2.00
N GLY A 89 -8.93 -10.76 0.77
CA GLY A 89 -7.50 -10.79 0.46
C GLY A 89 -6.87 -12.17 0.59
N ALA A 90 -7.68 -13.24 0.57
CA ALA A 90 -7.21 -14.59 0.81
C ALA A 90 -6.17 -15.04 -0.24
N GLY A 91 -4.89 -14.94 0.09
CA GLY A 91 -3.91 -15.95 -0.26
C GLY A 91 -4.17 -17.24 0.52
N THR A 92 -3.33 -18.25 0.33
CA THR A 92 -3.40 -19.50 1.11
C THR A 92 -3.43 -19.17 2.60
N ALA A 93 -4.38 -19.71 3.36
CA ALA A 93 -4.37 -19.62 4.82
C ALA A 93 -3.00 -20.10 5.33
N ASN A 94 -2.37 -19.34 6.22
CA ASN A 94 -0.99 -19.55 6.71
C ASN A 94 0.16 -19.16 5.75
N SER A 95 -0.10 -18.44 4.66
CA SER A 95 0.97 -17.71 3.98
C SER A 95 1.50 -16.61 4.91
N SER A 96 2.75 -16.72 5.33
CA SER A 96 3.45 -15.71 6.14
C SER A 96 3.70 -14.39 5.39
N ASN A 97 3.24 -14.28 4.14
CA ASN A 97 3.53 -13.17 3.23
C ASN A 97 2.28 -12.48 2.65
N ASN A 98 1.15 -12.48 3.38
CA ASN A 98 -0.05 -11.77 2.92
C ASN A 98 0.09 -10.28 3.25
N GLN A 99 0.60 -9.50 2.30
CA GLN A 99 0.80 -8.05 2.42
C GLN A 99 0.04 -7.34 1.31
N VAL A 100 -0.60 -6.23 1.68
CA VAL A 100 -1.28 -5.36 0.72
C VAL A 100 -0.28 -4.37 0.12
N PHE A 101 0.64 -3.84 0.94
CA PHE A 101 1.78 -3.05 0.50
C PHE A 101 2.90 -3.12 1.53
N SER A 102 4.13 -2.85 1.09
CA SER A 102 5.32 -2.81 1.94
C SER A 102 6.37 -1.85 1.41
N PHE A 103 6.79 -0.92 2.26
CA PHE A 103 8.06 -0.21 2.18
C PHE A 103 8.91 -0.68 3.38
N SER A 104 9.76 -1.67 3.13
CA SER A 104 10.51 -2.38 4.16
C SER A 104 11.90 -2.75 3.65
N THR A 105 12.86 -2.86 4.56
CA THR A 105 14.20 -3.39 4.26
C THR A 105 14.23 -4.91 4.11
N SER A 106 13.09 -5.57 4.31
CA SER A 106 12.93 -7.00 4.08
C SER A 106 11.73 -7.26 3.16
N ASN A 107 11.65 -8.47 2.62
CA ASN A 107 10.51 -8.90 1.80
C ASN A 107 9.20 -9.03 2.59
N VAL A 108 9.23 -8.76 3.90
CA VAL A 108 8.05 -8.72 4.74
C VAL A 108 7.95 -7.47 5.62
N ASN A 109 6.73 -7.10 5.99
CA ASN A 109 6.47 -6.08 7.00
C ASN A 109 6.82 -6.63 8.38
N LEU A 110 7.90 -6.11 8.96
CA LEU A 110 8.35 -6.39 10.32
C LEU A 110 8.55 -5.09 11.08
N LEU A 111 8.37 -5.12 12.40
CA LEU A 111 8.48 -3.92 13.24
C LEU A 111 9.79 -3.15 12.98
N ALA A 112 10.95 -3.80 13.15
CA ALA A 112 12.25 -3.13 13.05
C ALA A 112 12.67 -2.71 11.61
N GLY A 113 11.96 -3.17 10.57
CA GLY A 113 12.36 -2.98 9.17
C GLY A 113 11.34 -2.23 8.31
N SER A 114 10.12 -2.00 8.81
CA SER A 114 9.05 -1.35 8.04
C SER A 114 9.08 0.15 8.21
N MET A 115 9.24 0.86 7.10
CA MET A 115 8.98 2.29 7.05
C MET A 115 7.47 2.53 6.98
N PHE A 116 6.77 1.77 6.13
CA PHE A 116 5.32 1.78 6.02
C PHE A 116 4.81 0.45 5.46
N GLY A 117 3.75 -0.12 6.03
CA GLY A 117 3.20 -1.40 5.58
C GLY A 117 1.76 -1.64 6.01
N LEU A 118 1.04 -2.47 5.27
CA LEU A 118 -0.27 -3.02 5.65
C LEU A 118 -0.24 -4.53 5.49
N ALA A 119 -0.45 -5.23 6.60
CA ALA A 119 -0.47 -6.68 6.65
C ALA A 119 -1.76 -7.18 7.33
N PRO A 120 -2.67 -7.81 6.59
CA PRO A 120 -3.76 -8.58 7.17
C PRO A 120 -3.29 -9.99 7.60
N ILE A 121 -3.85 -10.48 8.70
CA ILE A 121 -3.88 -11.93 8.99
C ILE A 121 -5.14 -12.48 8.35
N THR A 122 -5.00 -13.02 7.14
CA THR A 122 -6.12 -13.56 6.36
C THR A 122 -6.62 -14.87 6.97
N VAL A 123 -7.93 -15.05 6.96
CA VAL A 123 -8.59 -16.31 7.35
C VAL A 123 -9.26 -16.90 6.12
N GLU A 124 -9.26 -18.23 6.00
CA GLU A 124 -9.96 -18.89 4.90
C GLU A 124 -11.45 -18.57 4.94
N SER A 125 -11.99 -18.08 3.82
CA SER A 125 -13.42 -17.77 3.64
C SER A 125 -14.02 -16.81 4.67
N ALA A 126 -13.19 -16.01 5.35
CA ALA A 126 -13.64 -15.05 6.35
C ALA A 126 -12.78 -13.78 6.32
N SER A 127 -13.33 -12.70 6.87
CA SER A 127 -12.61 -11.43 7.05
C SER A 127 -11.29 -11.64 7.82
N PRO A 128 -10.26 -10.80 7.57
CA PRO A 128 -9.01 -10.90 8.30
C PRO A 128 -9.21 -10.83 9.82
N SER A 129 -8.52 -11.70 10.57
CA SER A 129 -8.58 -11.72 12.05
C SER A 129 -7.79 -10.57 12.68
N ALA A 130 -6.79 -10.06 11.97
CA ALA A 130 -6.10 -8.82 12.31
C ALA A 130 -5.76 -8.03 11.05
N ILE A 131 -5.79 -6.70 11.13
CA ILE A 131 -5.27 -5.82 10.08
C ILE A 131 -4.30 -4.86 10.76
N THR A 132 -3.02 -4.95 10.37
CA THR A 132 -1.93 -4.20 11.01
C THR A 132 -1.37 -3.16 10.04
N ILE A 133 -1.29 -1.92 10.50
CA ILE A 133 -0.47 -0.88 9.87
C ILE A 133 0.89 -0.85 10.56
N TYR A 134 1.96 -0.93 9.77
CA TYR A 134 3.32 -0.63 10.21
C TYR A 134 3.67 0.78 9.77
N ALA A 135 4.24 1.57 10.67
CA ALA A 135 4.74 2.91 10.36
C ALA A 135 5.93 3.24 11.25
N ARG A 136 7.08 3.52 10.62
CA ARG A 136 8.34 3.95 11.26
C ARG A 136 8.70 3.15 12.52
N GLY A 137 8.78 1.82 12.42
CA GLY A 137 9.18 1.02 13.57
C GLY A 137 8.08 0.74 14.60
N ARG A 138 6.83 1.16 14.33
CA ARG A 138 5.65 0.88 15.18
C ARG A 138 4.62 0.08 14.41
N GLN A 139 3.73 -0.59 15.16
CA GLN A 139 2.61 -1.34 14.61
C GLN A 139 1.30 -0.95 15.30
N TYR A 140 0.22 -0.88 14.50
CA TYR A 140 -1.11 -0.51 14.94
C TYR A 140 -2.10 -1.54 14.41
N VAL A 141 -2.68 -2.35 15.31
CA VAL A 141 -3.70 -3.35 14.94
C VAL A 141 -5.06 -2.67 14.98
N ILE A 142 -5.61 -2.36 13.80
CA ILE A 142 -6.82 -1.53 13.63
C ILE A 142 -7.91 -2.23 12.81
N THR A 143 -8.10 -3.52 13.08
CA THR A 143 -8.98 -4.43 12.32
C THR A 143 -10.39 -3.89 12.11
N ALA A 144 -11.04 -3.38 13.16
CA ALA A 144 -12.42 -2.88 13.05
C ALA A 144 -12.52 -1.65 12.13
N ALA A 145 -11.54 -0.74 12.21
CA ALA A 145 -11.51 0.48 11.41
C ALA A 145 -11.28 0.19 9.91
N LEU A 146 -10.51 -0.85 9.58
CA LEU A 146 -10.16 -1.22 8.21
C LEU A 146 -10.97 -2.39 7.63
N ALA A 147 -11.96 -2.93 8.36
CA ALA A 147 -12.73 -4.08 7.89
C ALA A 147 -13.40 -3.85 6.52
N LYS A 148 -13.88 -2.63 6.25
CA LYS A 148 -14.50 -2.25 4.98
C LYS A 148 -13.55 -2.38 3.78
N LEU A 149 -12.25 -2.14 3.96
CA LEU A 149 -11.26 -2.29 2.88
C LEU A 149 -11.26 -3.69 2.23
N PHE A 150 -11.77 -4.70 2.94
CA PHE A 150 -11.79 -6.11 2.55
C PHE A 150 -13.19 -6.63 2.14
N ASP A 151 -14.15 -5.74 1.88
CA ASP A 151 -15.54 -6.11 1.52
C ASP A 151 -15.76 -6.41 0.02
N GLY A 152 -14.70 -6.28 -0.79
CA GLY A 152 -14.74 -6.49 -2.23
C GLY A 152 -15.19 -5.29 -3.06
N GLN A 153 -15.45 -4.13 -2.45
CA GLN A 153 -15.67 -2.85 -3.14
C GLN A 153 -14.37 -2.06 -3.29
N LEU A 154 -14.42 -1.01 -4.13
CA LEU A 154 -13.31 -0.08 -4.30
C LEU A 154 -13.31 0.91 -3.14
N HIS A 155 -12.19 1.02 -2.45
CA HIS A 155 -11.97 1.97 -1.36
C HIS A 155 -10.72 2.79 -1.58
N GLN A 156 -10.75 4.04 -1.10
CA GLN A 156 -9.54 4.84 -0.95
C GLN A 156 -8.97 4.64 0.44
N LEU A 157 -7.75 4.12 0.54
CA LEU A 157 -6.96 4.14 1.76
C LEU A 157 -5.99 5.32 1.70
N ALA A 158 -5.85 6.06 2.78
CA ALA A 158 -4.73 6.96 2.98
C ALA A 158 -4.16 6.84 4.39
N VAL A 159 -2.84 6.87 4.53
CA VAL A 159 -2.16 6.86 5.82
C VAL A 159 -1.20 8.03 5.87
N GLU A 160 -1.39 8.85 6.89
CA GLU A 160 -0.57 10.00 7.20
C GLU A 160 0.27 9.70 8.43
N CYS A 161 1.54 10.09 8.40
CA CYS A 161 2.41 10.02 9.55
C CYS A 161 3.06 11.38 9.78
N LEU A 162 3.00 11.81 11.04
CA LEU A 162 3.66 13.00 11.55
C LEU A 162 4.66 12.59 12.62
N VAL A 163 5.78 13.30 12.67
CA VAL A 163 6.89 13.08 13.59
C VAL A 163 7.14 14.41 14.27
N SER A 164 7.29 14.41 15.59
CA SER A 164 7.57 15.62 16.36
C SER A 164 8.91 16.24 15.96
N ASP A 165 9.08 17.54 16.25
CA ASP A 165 10.27 18.26 15.82
C ASP A 165 11.59 17.74 16.42
N ASP A 166 11.51 17.15 17.60
CA ASP A 166 12.62 16.49 18.29
C ASP A 166 12.79 15.01 17.87
N GLY A 167 11.90 14.48 17.02
CA GLY A 167 11.92 13.11 16.55
C GLY A 167 11.53 12.06 17.60
N THR A 168 11.03 12.46 18.76
CA THR A 168 10.74 11.54 19.88
C THR A 168 9.35 10.93 19.82
N GLN A 169 8.40 11.61 19.16
CA GLN A 169 7.01 11.20 19.06
C GLN A 169 6.60 11.04 17.60
N GLN A 170 5.65 10.15 17.37
CA GLN A 170 4.95 10.03 16.10
C GLN A 170 3.44 9.95 16.29
N ARG A 171 2.71 10.41 15.29
CA ARG A 171 1.26 10.27 15.16
C ARG A 171 0.95 9.67 13.79
N VAL A 172 0.10 8.66 13.78
CA VAL A 172 -0.40 8.02 12.57
C VAL A 172 -1.90 8.25 12.47
N ILE A 173 -2.34 8.79 11.33
CA ILE A 173 -3.75 9.01 11.02
C ILE A 173 -4.10 8.17 9.80
N VAL A 174 -5.20 7.44 9.87
CA VAL A 174 -5.66 6.57 8.79
C VAL A 174 -7.02 7.05 8.32
N TYR A 175 -7.13 7.22 7.00
CA TYR A 175 -8.34 7.60 6.31
C TYR A 175 -8.84 6.46 5.44
N LEU A 176 -10.13 6.18 5.51
CA LEU A 176 -10.82 5.28 4.60
C LEU A 176 -11.97 6.04 3.95
N ASP A 177 -11.97 6.12 2.63
CA ASP A 177 -12.93 6.89 1.83
C ASP A 177 -13.08 8.34 2.35
N GLN A 178 -11.93 8.99 2.57
CA GLN A 178 -11.81 10.37 3.06
C GLN A 178 -12.26 10.59 4.51
N LEU A 179 -12.72 9.55 5.21
CA LEU A 179 -13.07 9.63 6.63
C LEU A 179 -11.89 9.23 7.50
N ASN A 180 -11.57 10.02 8.52
CA ASN A 180 -10.63 9.60 9.56
C ASN A 180 -11.24 8.43 10.34
N VAL A 181 -10.62 7.26 10.26
CA VAL A 181 -11.06 6.02 10.93
C VAL A 181 -10.14 5.61 12.07
N PHE A 182 -8.95 6.21 12.18
CA PHE A 182 -8.01 5.95 13.26
C PHE A 182 -7.03 7.10 13.42
N ASP A 183 -6.71 7.39 14.67
CA ASP A 183 -5.67 8.34 15.08
C ASP A 183 -4.93 7.75 16.27
N SER A 184 -3.61 7.56 16.15
CA SER A 184 -2.82 7.00 17.25
C SER A 184 -2.63 7.95 18.43
N GLY A 185 -2.93 9.25 18.25
CA GLY A 185 -2.36 10.30 19.07
C GLY A 185 -0.83 10.38 18.93
N TRP A 186 -0.23 11.31 19.68
CA TRP A 186 1.22 11.40 19.78
C TRP A 186 1.72 10.33 20.76
N THR A 187 2.62 9.48 20.27
CA THR A 187 3.19 8.37 21.04
C THR A 187 4.67 8.24 20.78
#